data_AF-A0A6B8TDY1-F1
#
_entry.id   AF-A0A6B8TDY1-F1
#
_cell.length_a   1.000
_cell.length_b   1.000
_cell.length_c   1.000
_cell.angle_alpha   90.00
_cell.angle_beta   90.00
_cell.angle_gamma   90.00
#
_symmetry.space_group_name_H-M   'P 1'
#
loop_
_entity.id
_entity.type
_entity.pdbx_description
1 polymer ?
#
loop_
_entity_poly.entity_id
_entity_poly.type
_entity_poly.pdbx_seq_one_letter_code
_entity_poly.pdbx_strand_id
1 'polypeptide(L)'
;MIDRVWEPDPIITEAVLDGRRRLRDLSTEDAEWAVATMSVMGRTVTTIAELLGCTPRHVKRIRARGTTQLMIGYAIERQMRLDAESRAAEATRTARRATAELERATGRADRLEREAFTRRPRVA
;
A
#
# COMPACT_ATOMS: atom_id res chain seq x y z
N MET A 1 14.34 -4.79 -34.32
CA MET A 1 13.65 -5.54 -33.26
C MET A 1 13.79 -4.69 -32.02
N ILE A 2 12.70 -4.09 -31.53
CA ILE A 2 12.75 -3.37 -30.24
C ILE A 2 12.78 -4.48 -29.19
N ASP A 3 13.95 -4.73 -28.61
CA ASP A 3 14.06 -5.56 -27.42
C ASP A 3 13.09 -4.98 -26.39
N ARG A 4 12.19 -5.81 -25.87
CA ARG A 4 11.26 -5.38 -24.82
C ARG A 4 12.09 -4.92 -23.63
N VAL A 5 12.03 -3.62 -23.35
CA VAL A 5 12.59 -3.06 -22.12
C VAL A 5 11.89 -3.75 -20.96
N TRP A 6 12.66 -4.38 -20.07
CA TRP A 6 12.11 -5.00 -18.88
C TRP A 6 11.50 -3.91 -17.98
N GLU A 7 10.34 -4.21 -17.39
CA GLU A 7 9.64 -3.32 -16.47
C GLU A 7 9.27 -4.07 -15.18
N PRO A 8 9.29 -3.40 -14.01
CA PRO A 8 8.86 -4.01 -12.76
C PRO A 8 7.40 -4.47 -12.80
N ASP A 9 7.16 -5.78 -12.67
CA ASP A 9 5.82 -6.35 -12.61
C ASP A 9 5.44 -6.75 -11.17
N PRO A 10 4.46 -6.08 -10.54
CA PRO A 10 3.97 -6.45 -9.20
C PRO A 10 3.40 -7.87 -9.13
N ILE A 11 2.82 -8.38 -10.22
CA ILE A 11 2.12 -9.67 -10.27
C ILE A 11 3.10 -10.82 -10.05
N ILE A 12 4.35 -10.68 -10.48
CA ILE A 12 5.40 -11.69 -10.25
C ILE A 12 5.60 -11.94 -8.76
N THR A 13 5.66 -10.87 -7.95
CA THR A 13 5.88 -11.01 -6.51
C THR A 13 4.68 -11.70 -5.85
N GLU A 14 3.46 -11.34 -6.23
CA GLU A 14 2.23 -12.00 -5.75
C GLU A 14 2.19 -13.49 -6.13
N ALA A 15 2.55 -13.82 -7.37
CA ALA A 15 2.60 -15.20 -7.82
C ALA A 15 3.63 -16.05 -7.05
N VAL A 16 4.75 -15.46 -6.62
CA VAL A 16 5.73 -16.12 -5.74
C VAL A 16 5.16 -16.29 -4.32
N LEU A 17 4.53 -15.25 -3.77
CA LEU A 17 3.91 -15.31 -2.43
C LEU A 17 2.82 -16.38 -2.35
N ASP A 18 2.06 -16.56 -3.43
CA ASP A 18 1.02 -17.58 -3.56
C ASP A 18 1.59 -18.98 -3.91
N GLY A 19 2.91 -19.11 -4.06
CA GLY A 19 3.57 -20.37 -4.40
C GLY A 19 3.35 -20.85 -5.85
N ARG A 20 2.80 -20.00 -6.73
CA ARG A 20 2.53 -20.30 -8.15
C ARG A 20 3.79 -20.22 -9.02
N ARG A 21 4.80 -19.49 -8.57
CA ARG A 21 6.10 -19.33 -9.25
C ARG A 21 7.24 -19.60 -8.27
N ARG A 22 8.27 -20.31 -8.73
CA ARG A 22 9.54 -20.52 -8.01
C ARG A 22 10.68 -19.91 -8.80
N LEU A 23 11.87 -19.86 -8.21
CA LEU A 23 13.06 -19.26 -8.84
C LEU A 23 13.34 -19.78 -10.26
N ARG A 24 13.13 -21.08 -10.50
CA ARG A 24 13.36 -21.72 -11.81
C ARG A 24 12.40 -21.26 -12.91
N ASP A 25 11.28 -20.66 -12.53
CA ASP A 25 10.22 -20.21 -13.43
C ASP A 25 10.35 -18.71 -13.77
N LEU A 26 11.38 -18.04 -13.23
CA LEU A 26 11.59 -16.60 -13.34
C LEU A 26 12.79 -16.27 -14.23
N SER A 27 12.71 -15.15 -14.94
CA SER A 27 13.89 -14.52 -15.54
C SER A 27 14.85 -14.02 -14.45
N THR A 28 16.05 -13.61 -14.83
CA THR A 28 17.03 -13.07 -13.88
C THR A 28 16.48 -11.80 -13.23
N GLU A 29 15.93 -10.92 -14.05
CA GLU A 29 15.37 -9.63 -13.68
C GLU A 29 14.12 -9.80 -12.80
N ASP A 30 13.25 -10.76 -13.12
CA ASP A 30 12.06 -11.06 -12.31
C ASP A 30 12.42 -11.64 -10.95
N ALA A 31 13.45 -12.50 -10.87
CA ALA A 31 13.95 -13.02 -9.61
C ALA A 31 14.56 -11.91 -8.74
N GLU A 32 15.32 -10.99 -9.36
CA GLU A 32 15.86 -9.81 -8.69
C GLU A 32 14.76 -8.89 -8.16
N TRP A 33 13.74 -8.63 -8.98
CA TRP A 33 12.58 -7.82 -8.61
C TRP A 33 11.75 -8.44 -7.48
N ALA A 34 11.48 -9.75 -7.55
CA ALA A 34 10.77 -10.47 -6.51
C ALA A 34 11.53 -10.42 -5.18
N VAL A 35 12.85 -10.64 -5.19
CA VAL A 35 13.70 -10.52 -4.00
C VAL A 35 13.71 -9.09 -3.46
N ALA A 36 13.85 -8.09 -4.32
CA ALA A 36 13.82 -6.68 -3.93
C ALA A 36 12.50 -6.30 -3.25
N THR A 37 11.37 -6.62 -3.88
CA THR A 37 10.04 -6.30 -3.37
C THR A 37 9.75 -7.01 -2.04
N MET A 38 10.00 -8.32 -1.95
CA MET A 38 9.81 -9.06 -0.70
C MET A 38 10.72 -8.55 0.43
N SER A 39 11.90 -8.01 0.08
CA SER A 39 12.81 -7.38 1.06
C SER A 39 12.21 -6.11 1.65
N VAL A 40 11.61 -5.26 0.81
CA VAL A 40 10.92 -4.03 1.24
C VAL A 40 9.68 -4.36 2.07
N MET A 41 8.97 -5.45 1.74
CA MET A 41 7.87 -5.99 2.55
C MET A 41 8.32 -6.58 3.90
N GLY A 42 9.62 -6.54 4.24
CA GLY A 42 10.15 -7.01 5.51
C GLY A 42 10.31 -8.53 5.61
N ARG A 43 10.23 -9.28 4.50
CA ARG A 43 10.46 -10.74 4.54
C ARG A 43 11.94 -11.05 4.81
N THR A 44 12.16 -12.07 5.64
CA THR A 44 13.52 -12.53 5.96
C THR A 44 14.15 -13.26 4.77
N VAL A 45 15.48 -13.34 4.74
CA VAL A 45 16.21 -14.11 3.71
C VAL A 45 15.76 -15.57 3.68
N THR A 46 15.53 -16.19 4.84
CA THR A 46 15.09 -17.58 4.94
C THR A 46 13.70 -17.75 4.35
N THR A 47 12.76 -16.88 4.71
CA THR A 47 11.39 -16.89 4.16
C THR A 47 11.39 -16.70 2.65
N ILE A 48 12.18 -15.76 2.13
CA ILE A 48 12.31 -15.54 0.68
C ILE A 48 12.86 -16.79 -0.01
N ALA A 49 13.84 -17.46 0.60
CA ALA A 49 14.43 -18.67 0.06
C ALA A 49 13.42 -19.83 0.00
N GLU A 50 12.61 -19.99 1.04
CA GLU A 50 11.51 -20.97 1.08
C GLU A 50 10.49 -20.72 -0.03
N LEU A 51 10.01 -19.49 -0.16
CA LEU A 51 9.04 -19.08 -1.18
C LEU A 51 9.56 -19.33 -2.61
N LEU A 52 10.82 -18.97 -2.85
CA LEU A 52 11.45 -19.15 -4.16
C LEU A 52 11.93 -20.60 -4.40
N GLY A 53 11.90 -21.46 -3.40
CA GLY A 53 12.42 -22.83 -3.48
C GLY A 53 13.94 -22.89 -3.71
N CYS A 54 14.70 -22.00 -3.08
CA CYS A 54 16.15 -21.92 -3.21
C CYS A 54 16.85 -21.84 -1.83
N THR A 55 18.17 -21.66 -1.82
CA THR A 55 18.92 -21.54 -0.55
C THR A 55 19.03 -20.09 -0.08
N PRO A 56 19.14 -19.83 1.24
CA PRO A 56 19.39 -18.48 1.76
C PRO A 56 20.64 -17.81 1.17
N ARG A 57 21.68 -18.60 0.84
CA ARG A 57 22.89 -18.10 0.18
C ARG A 57 22.58 -17.59 -1.23
N HIS A 58 21.68 -18.23 -1.95
CA HIS A 58 21.26 -17.79 -3.28
C HIS A 58 20.53 -16.44 -3.19
N VAL A 59 19.59 -16.28 -2.25
CA VAL A 59 18.90 -15.01 -2.02
C VAL A 59 19.89 -13.88 -1.67
N LYS A 60 20.87 -14.15 -0.80
CA LYS A 60 21.94 -13.19 -0.47
C LYS A 60 22.74 -12.77 -1.70
N ARG A 61 23.05 -13.71 -2.61
CA ARG A 61 23.74 -13.40 -3.87
C ARG A 61 22.91 -12.53 -4.79
N ILE A 62 21.61 -12.79 -4.92
CA ILE A 62 20.69 -11.95 -5.68
C ILE A 62 20.66 -10.55 -5.07
N ARG A 63 20.41 -10.42 -3.75
CA ARG A 63 20.43 -9.14 -3.04
C ARG A 63 21.71 -8.35 -3.26
N ALA A 64 22.87 -8.99 -3.32
CA ALA A 64 24.16 -8.31 -3.48
C ALA A 64 24.39 -7.71 -4.88
N ARG A 65 23.53 -7.99 -5.87
CA ARG A 65 23.67 -7.45 -7.23
C ARG A 65 23.28 -5.97 -7.26
N GLY A 66 24.01 -5.18 -8.05
CA GLY A 66 23.76 -3.73 -8.17
C GLY A 66 22.36 -3.42 -8.72
N THR A 67 21.89 -4.21 -9.68
CA THR A 67 20.52 -4.11 -10.23
C THR A 67 19.46 -4.35 -9.17
N THR A 68 19.63 -5.37 -8.32
CA THR A 68 18.70 -5.63 -7.20
C THR A 68 18.70 -4.50 -6.19
N GLN A 69 19.84 -3.84 -5.92
CA GLN A 69 19.89 -2.68 -5.04
C GLN A 69 19.09 -1.49 -5.60
N LEU A 70 19.20 -1.23 -6.91
CA LEU A 70 18.40 -0.21 -7.58
C LEU A 70 16.89 -0.55 -7.50
N MET A 71 16.53 -1.81 -7.74
CA MET A 71 15.15 -2.27 -7.61
C MET A 71 14.62 -2.15 -6.18
N ILE A 72 15.44 -2.35 -5.15
CA ILE A 72 15.04 -2.11 -3.76
C ILE A 72 14.69 -0.63 -3.56
N GLY A 73 15.52 0.30 -4.05
CA GLY A 73 15.23 1.73 -3.99
C GLY A 73 13.90 2.07 -4.65
N TYR A 74 13.67 1.58 -5.86
CA TYR A 74 12.40 1.76 -6.58
C TYR A 74 11.20 1.16 -5.82
N ALA A 75 11.36 -0.04 -5.24
CA ALA A 75 10.31 -0.68 -4.45
C ALA A 75 9.99 0.10 -3.16
N ILE A 76 10.99 0.71 -2.51
CA ILE A 76 10.79 1.59 -1.35
C ILE A 76 9.97 2.82 -1.75
N GLU A 77 10.37 3.52 -2.83
CA GLU A 77 9.64 4.70 -3.32
C GLU A 77 8.18 4.36 -3.66
N ARG A 78 7.97 3.23 -4.35
CA ARG A 78 6.63 2.73 -4.66
C ARG A 78 5.82 2.46 -3.39
N GLN A 79 6.39 1.82 -2.39
CA GLN A 79 5.70 1.54 -1.13
C GLN A 79 5.34 2.84 -0.39
N MET A 80 6.28 3.79 -0.30
CA MET A 80 6.03 5.09 0.33
C MET A 80 4.89 5.85 -0.34
N ARG A 81 4.81 5.80 -1.68
CA ARG A 81 3.71 6.41 -2.44
C ARG A 81 2.37 5.77 -2.09
N LEU A 82 2.29 4.44 -2.08
CA LEU A 82 1.07 3.70 -1.72
C LEU A 82 0.62 4.00 -0.27
N ASP A 83 1.57 4.11 0.67
CA ASP A 83 1.29 4.45 2.05
C ASP A 83 0.80 5.90 2.19
N ALA A 84 1.35 6.83 1.41
CA ALA A 84 0.89 8.21 1.36
C ALA A 84 -0.53 8.33 0.79
N GLU A 85 -0.82 7.63 -0.32
CA GLU A 85 -2.14 7.57 -0.93
C GLU A 85 -3.18 6.98 0.04
N SER A 86 -2.82 5.90 0.74
CA SER A 86 -3.68 5.26 1.74
C SER A 86 -4.03 6.21 2.89
N ARG A 87 -3.03 6.93 3.42
CA ARG A 87 -3.23 7.93 4.46
C ARG A 87 -4.09 9.10 4.00
N ALA A 88 -3.88 9.58 2.76
CA ALA A 88 -4.69 10.66 2.18
C ALA A 88 -6.16 10.24 2.00
N ALA A 89 -6.39 9.01 1.55
CA ALA A 89 -7.74 8.46 1.41
C ALA A 89 -8.44 8.32 2.77
N GLU A 90 -7.72 7.88 3.81
CA GLU A 90 -8.23 7.81 5.17
C GLU A 90 -8.56 9.19 5.75
N ALA A 91 -7.65 10.15 5.61
CA ALA A 91 -7.87 11.53 6.04
C ALA A 91 -9.12 12.13 5.36
N THR A 92 -9.31 11.86 4.06
CA THR A 92 -10.50 12.29 3.31
C THR A 92 -11.78 11.67 3.88
N ARG A 93 -11.77 10.37 4.21
CA ARG A 93 -12.94 9.70 4.82
C ARG A 93 -13.26 10.28 6.20
N THR A 94 -12.25 10.53 7.02
CA THR A 94 -12.41 11.12 8.35
C THR A 94 -12.96 12.53 8.28
N ALA A 95 -12.40 13.37 7.39
CA ALA A 95 -12.89 14.73 7.18
C ALA A 95 -14.37 14.74 6.75
N ARG A 96 -14.76 13.90 5.78
CA ARG A 96 -16.16 13.77 5.36
C ARG A 96 -17.10 13.37 6.49
N ARG A 97 -16.68 12.45 7.36
CA ARG A 97 -17.46 12.04 8.54
C ARG A 97 -17.63 13.20 9.51
N ALA A 98 -16.55 13.91 9.81
CA ALA A 98 -16.58 15.07 10.71
C ALA A 98 -17.47 16.20 10.16
N THR A 99 -17.41 16.49 8.86
CA THR A 99 -18.29 17.48 8.21
C THR A 99 -19.76 17.06 8.33
N ALA A 100 -20.09 15.80 8.02
CA ALA A 100 -21.46 15.31 8.15
C ALA A 100 -21.97 15.31 9.59
N GLU A 101 -21.11 15.05 10.58
CA GLU A 101 -21.46 15.14 12.00
C GLU A 101 -21.71 16.58 12.44
N LEU A 102 -20.89 17.52 11.98
CA LEU A 102 -21.06 18.95 12.24
C LEU A 102 -22.38 19.45 11.66
N GLU A 103 -22.69 19.13 10.40
CA GLU A 103 -23.96 19.49 9.73
C GLU A 103 -25.19 18.93 10.47
N ARG A 104 -25.11 17.70 11.00
CA ARG A 104 -26.17 17.13 11.84
C ARG A 104 -26.27 17.82 13.19
N ALA A 105 -25.16 18.25 13.78
CA ALA A 105 -25.17 18.95 15.06
C ALA A 105 -25.76 20.36 14.92
N THR A 106 -25.35 21.12 13.91
CA THR A 106 -25.91 22.45 13.61
C THR A 106 -27.38 22.35 13.25
N GLY A 107 -27.78 21.41 12.38
CA GLY A 107 -29.19 21.21 12.04
C GLY A 107 -30.07 20.85 13.25
N ARG A 108 -29.53 20.12 14.25
CA ARG A 108 -30.24 19.87 15.52
C ARG A 108 -30.34 21.12 16.39
N ALA A 109 -29.27 21.91 16.49
CA ALA A 109 -29.27 23.16 17.25
C ALA A 109 -30.31 24.15 16.69
N ASP A 110 -30.30 24.39 15.37
CA ASP A 110 -31.24 25.27 14.69
C ASP A 110 -32.71 24.86 14.93
N ARG A 111 -32.98 23.55 14.93
CA ARG A 111 -34.32 23.02 15.21
C ARG A 111 -34.75 23.33 16.64
N LEU A 112 -33.89 23.08 17.62
CA LEU A 112 -34.17 23.34 19.03
C LEU A 112 -34.40 24.83 19.29
N GLU A 113 -33.63 25.71 18.64
CA GLU A 113 -33.80 27.16 18.74
C GLU A 113 -35.16 27.62 18.19
N ARG A 114 -35.58 27.08 17.03
CA ARG A 114 -36.91 27.38 16.46
C ARG A 114 -38.04 26.90 17.37
N GLU A 115 -37.94 25.68 17.91
CA GLU A 115 -38.91 25.13 18.86
C GLU A 115 -38.99 25.98 20.15
N ALA A 116 -37.85 26.43 20.68
CA ALA A 116 -37.81 27.32 21.85
C ALA A 116 -38.42 28.71 21.57
N PHE A 117 -38.16 29.28 20.40
CA PHE A 117 -38.73 30.57 19.99
C PHE A 117 -40.25 30.52 19.87
N THR A 118 -40.80 29.47 19.27
CA THR A 118 -42.27 29.30 19.11
C THR A 118 -43.01 29.03 20.42
N ARG A 119 -42.33 28.48 21.45
CA ARG A 119 -42.91 28.22 22.78
C ARG A 119 -42.83 29.39 23.75
N ARG A 120 -42.20 30.51 23.39
CA ARG A 120 -42.18 31.71 24.24
C ARG A 120 -43.58 32.33 24.29
N PRO A 121 -44.21 32.49 25.47
CA PRO A 121 -45.48 33.18 25.57
C PRO A 121 -45.32 34.63 25.12
N ARG A 122 -46.25 35.10 24.27
CA ARG A 122 -46.40 36.52 23.97
C ARG A 122 -46.84 37.20 25.26
N VAL A 123 -45.93 37.91 25.92
CA VAL A 123 -46.26 38.81 27.01
C VAL A 123 -47.04 39.96 26.38
N ALA A 124 -48.31 40.09 26.78
CA ALA A 124 -49.22 41.17 26.40
C ALA A 124 -49.02 42.39 27.30
#